data_AF-A0A9P5T9J1-F1
#
_entry.id   AF-A0A9P5T9J1-F1
#
_cell.length_a   1.000
_cell.length_b   1.000
_cell.length_c   1.000
_cell.angle_alpha   90.00
_cell.angle_beta   90.00
_cell.angle_gamma   90.00
#
_symmetry.space_group_name_H-M   'P 1'
#
loop_
_entity.id
_entity.type
_entity.pdbx_description
1 polymer ?
#
loop_
_entity_poly.entity_id
_entity_poly.type
_entity_poly.pdbx_seq_one_letter_code
_entity_poly.pdbx_strand_id
1 'polypeptide(L)'
;QVRSSAWLYLFDLATCPEQLEHTSRKFSQFIECGRQFRGEHSEAFVRRCVELRCPELALTVFNNRPAYRMDLTLPAARQLLYTLHEGRQLSNAVLLAALFPLYNLPALSSDPISCALLMSACLREANISGSDPSRAVAETLLSPFKQLLSGTPTMPVPVGDNRFLESRWMKDAMLSILDSLVTQGHDASWVRDWCHRSGYNLSSNVG
;
A
#
# COMPACT_ATOMS: atom_id res chain seq x y z
N GLN A 1 -12.26 -29.53 -6.07
CA GLN A 1 -11.11 -28.62 -6.29
C GLN A 1 -11.36 -27.53 -7.34
N VAL A 2 -12.28 -27.72 -8.30
CA VAL A 2 -12.50 -26.87 -9.50
C VAL A 2 -13.17 -25.49 -9.28
N ARG A 3 -13.65 -25.14 -8.08
CA ARG A 3 -14.49 -23.93 -7.87
C ARG A 3 -13.82 -22.73 -7.19
N SER A 4 -12.64 -22.90 -6.60
CA SER A 4 -11.87 -21.76 -6.04
C SER A 4 -11.08 -21.05 -7.15
N SER A 5 -10.46 -21.85 -8.03
CA SER A 5 -9.77 -21.39 -9.23
C SER A 5 -10.66 -20.61 -10.20
N ALA A 6 -11.98 -20.84 -10.16
CA ALA A 6 -12.94 -20.11 -10.99
C ALA A 6 -12.95 -18.60 -10.68
N TRP A 7 -12.76 -18.19 -9.42
CA TRP A 7 -12.70 -16.77 -9.07
C TRP A 7 -11.41 -16.10 -9.54
N LEU A 8 -10.28 -16.79 -9.40
CA LEU A 8 -9.01 -16.31 -9.94
C LEU A 8 -9.14 -16.07 -11.45
N TYR A 9 -9.73 -17.04 -12.16
CA TYR A 9 -10.02 -16.92 -13.59
C TYR A 9 -10.99 -15.78 -13.91
N LEU A 10 -12.06 -15.59 -13.13
CA LEU A 10 -13.01 -14.49 -13.33
C LEU A 10 -12.36 -13.12 -13.14
N PHE A 11 -11.46 -12.97 -12.17
CA PHE A 11 -10.69 -11.74 -11.99
C PHE A 11 -9.75 -11.51 -13.19
N ASP A 12 -9.02 -12.53 -13.63
CA ASP A 12 -8.13 -12.42 -14.78
C ASP A 12 -8.89 -12.10 -16.08
N LEU A 13 -10.14 -12.56 -16.23
CA LEU A 13 -10.98 -12.27 -17.39
C LEU A 13 -11.55 -10.86 -17.43
N ALA A 14 -11.72 -10.19 -16.29
CA ALA A 14 -12.33 -8.86 -16.26
C ALA A 14 -11.41 -7.84 -16.96
N THR A 15 -11.80 -7.27 -18.09
CA THR A 15 -10.99 -6.33 -18.89
C THR A 15 -11.24 -4.86 -18.55
N CYS A 16 -12.26 -4.56 -17.76
CA CYS A 16 -12.59 -3.20 -17.34
C CYS A 16 -13.16 -3.16 -15.91
N PRO A 17 -13.13 -1.98 -15.23
CA PRO A 17 -13.62 -1.83 -13.87
C PRO A 17 -15.06 -2.30 -13.66
N GLU A 18 -15.95 -2.05 -14.62
CA GLU A 18 -17.38 -2.37 -14.54
C GLU A 18 -17.61 -3.89 -14.48
N GLN A 19 -16.80 -4.66 -15.21
CA GLN A 19 -16.85 -6.12 -15.17
C GLN A 19 -16.38 -6.66 -13.81
N LEU A 20 -15.34 -6.05 -13.24
CA LEU A 20 -14.83 -6.42 -11.93
C LEU A 20 -15.83 -6.04 -10.82
N GLU A 21 -16.47 -4.88 -10.94
CA GLU A 21 -17.55 -4.47 -10.05
C GLU A 21 -18.74 -5.43 -10.14
N HIS A 22 -19.19 -5.78 -11.35
CA HIS A 22 -20.24 -6.78 -11.55
C HIS A 22 -19.88 -8.14 -10.93
N THR A 23 -18.61 -8.53 -11.03
CA THR A 23 -18.07 -9.74 -10.42
C THR A 23 -18.11 -9.67 -8.89
N SER A 24 -17.77 -8.52 -8.30
CA SER A 24 -17.82 -8.31 -6.85
C SER A 24 -19.23 -8.45 -6.26
N ARG A 25 -20.28 -8.08 -7.02
CA ARG A 25 -21.68 -8.25 -6.60
C ARG A 25 -22.09 -9.70 -6.41
N LYS A 26 -21.35 -10.65 -6.98
CA LYS A 26 -21.60 -12.09 -6.86
C LYS A 26 -20.88 -12.73 -5.67
N PHE A 27 -20.09 -11.97 -4.90
CA PHE A 27 -19.38 -12.49 -3.73
C PHE A 27 -20.33 -13.00 -2.65
N SER A 28 -21.45 -12.32 -2.40
CA SER A 28 -22.47 -12.73 -1.44
C SER A 28 -23.02 -14.13 -1.74
N GLN A 29 -23.36 -14.42 -3.00
CA GLN A 29 -23.87 -15.73 -3.42
C GLN A 29 -22.84 -16.86 -3.18
N PHE A 30 -21.55 -16.57 -3.36
CA PHE A 30 -20.49 -17.52 -3.07
C PHE A 30 -20.41 -17.86 -1.59
N ILE A 31 -20.56 -16.85 -0.74
CA ILE A 31 -20.56 -16.97 0.72
C ILE A 31 -21.81 -17.71 1.20
N GLU A 32 -22.98 -17.39 0.66
CA GLU A 32 -24.26 -18.06 0.97
C GLU A 32 -24.20 -19.56 0.66
N CYS A 33 -23.41 -19.96 -0.33
CA CYS A 33 -23.13 -21.37 -0.61
C CYS A 33 -22.17 -22.04 0.40
N GLY A 34 -21.87 -21.41 1.54
CA GLY A 34 -20.98 -21.90 2.58
C GLY A 34 -19.49 -21.87 2.22
N ARG A 35 -19.11 -21.09 1.20
CA ARG A 35 -17.71 -21.01 0.73
C ARG A 35 -17.03 -19.77 1.30
N GLN A 36 -15.71 -19.79 1.28
CA GLN A 36 -14.88 -18.71 1.82
C GLN A 36 -13.79 -18.34 0.82
N PHE A 37 -13.52 -17.04 0.71
CA PHE A 37 -12.35 -16.57 0.00
C PHE A 37 -11.08 -16.85 0.81
N ARG A 38 -10.02 -17.21 0.11
CA ARG A 38 -8.67 -17.37 0.67
C ARG A 38 -7.80 -16.18 0.28
N GLY A 39 -6.66 -16.01 0.96
CA GLY A 39 -5.72 -14.92 0.69
C GLY A 39 -5.35 -14.74 -0.78
N GLU A 40 -5.14 -15.84 -1.52
CA GLU A 40 -4.86 -15.84 -2.96
C GLU A 40 -5.93 -15.11 -3.80
N HIS A 41 -7.20 -15.16 -3.38
CA HIS A 41 -8.30 -14.48 -4.07
C HIS A 41 -8.28 -12.97 -3.78
N SER A 42 -7.96 -12.59 -2.55
CA SER A 42 -7.82 -11.20 -2.12
C SER A 42 -6.67 -10.53 -2.87
N GLU A 43 -5.53 -11.20 -2.96
CA GLU A 43 -4.36 -10.74 -3.69
C GLU A 43 -4.63 -10.64 -5.19
N ALA A 44 -5.27 -11.65 -5.79
CA ALA A 44 -5.65 -11.60 -7.20
C ALA A 44 -6.67 -10.49 -7.51
N PHE A 45 -7.65 -10.28 -6.62
CA PHE A 45 -8.65 -9.22 -6.76
C PHE A 45 -8.01 -7.84 -6.68
N VAL A 46 -7.17 -7.57 -5.67
CA VAL A 46 -6.44 -6.30 -5.55
C VAL A 46 -5.52 -6.09 -6.74
N ARG A 47 -4.75 -7.11 -7.14
CA ARG A 47 -3.88 -7.03 -8.31
C ARG A 47 -4.67 -6.60 -9.55
N ARG A 48 -5.85 -7.19 -9.77
CA ARG A 48 -6.69 -6.81 -10.90
C ARG A 48 -7.25 -5.40 -10.79
N CYS A 49 -7.69 -4.97 -9.61
CA CYS A 49 -8.10 -3.58 -9.37
C CYS A 49 -6.98 -2.59 -9.73
N VAL A 50 -5.73 -2.89 -9.37
CA VAL A 50 -4.57 -2.07 -9.70
C VAL A 50 -4.29 -2.07 -11.21
N GLU A 51 -4.29 -3.24 -11.85
CA GLU A 51 -4.08 -3.37 -13.31
C GLU A 51 -5.14 -2.59 -14.11
N LEU A 52 -6.39 -2.58 -13.65
CA LEU A 52 -7.50 -1.86 -14.27
C LEU A 52 -7.66 -0.41 -13.78
N ARG A 53 -6.74 0.08 -12.94
CA ARG A 53 -6.74 1.46 -12.40
C ARG A 53 -8.03 1.82 -11.63
N CYS A 54 -8.53 0.90 -10.82
CA CYS A 54 -9.72 1.10 -9.96
C CYS A 54 -9.48 0.65 -8.50
N PRO A 55 -8.46 1.17 -7.80
CA PRO A 55 -8.15 0.79 -6.41
C PRO A 55 -9.31 1.07 -5.42
N GLU A 56 -10.19 2.01 -5.72
CA GLU A 56 -11.35 2.38 -4.90
C GLU A 56 -12.38 1.26 -4.80
N LEU A 57 -12.47 0.41 -5.84
CA LEU A 57 -13.31 -0.78 -5.82
C LEU A 57 -12.81 -1.77 -4.76
N ALA A 58 -11.50 -1.98 -4.68
CA ALA A 58 -10.91 -2.82 -3.65
C ALA A 58 -11.20 -2.27 -2.25
N LEU A 59 -11.03 -0.96 -2.05
CA LEU A 59 -11.36 -0.31 -0.78
C LEU A 59 -12.84 -0.48 -0.41
N THR A 60 -13.75 -0.35 -1.36
CA THR A 60 -15.19 -0.55 -1.13
C THR A 60 -15.47 -1.97 -0.64
N VAL A 61 -14.85 -2.96 -1.26
CA VAL A 61 -14.98 -4.38 -0.87
C VAL A 61 -14.44 -4.62 0.54
N PHE A 62 -13.24 -4.14 0.86
CA PHE A 62 -12.64 -4.37 2.18
C PHE A 62 -13.23 -3.49 3.28
N ASN A 63 -13.79 -2.33 2.96
CA ASN A 63 -14.48 -1.51 3.95
C ASN A 63 -15.82 -2.13 4.36
N ASN A 64 -16.43 -2.97 3.50
CA ASN A 64 -17.68 -3.66 3.79
C ASN A 64 -17.48 -5.18 3.97
N ARG A 65 -16.62 -5.53 4.95
CA ARG A 65 -16.33 -6.93 5.31
C ARG A 65 -17.58 -7.81 5.51
N PRO A 66 -18.66 -7.35 6.17
CA PRO A 66 -19.85 -8.18 6.36
C PRO A 66 -20.52 -8.61 5.05
N ALA A 67 -20.52 -7.75 4.03
CA ALA A 67 -21.15 -8.04 2.75
C ALA A 67 -20.29 -8.95 1.85
N TYR A 68 -18.98 -8.72 1.83
CA TYR A 68 -18.08 -9.37 0.86
C TYR A 68 -17.25 -10.52 1.43
N ARG A 69 -17.15 -10.66 2.75
CA ARG A 69 -16.37 -11.68 3.51
C ARG A 69 -15.07 -12.13 2.84
N MET A 70 -14.35 -11.17 2.28
CA MET A 70 -13.02 -11.37 1.72
C MET A 70 -12.04 -10.72 2.68
N ASP A 71 -11.08 -11.51 3.17
CA ASP A 71 -10.09 -11.01 4.12
C ASP A 71 -8.95 -10.31 3.39
N LEU A 72 -8.62 -9.10 3.83
CA LEU A 72 -7.46 -8.36 3.35
C LEU A 72 -6.18 -9.02 3.87
N THR A 73 -5.26 -9.38 2.97
CA THR A 73 -3.94 -9.90 3.35
C THR A 73 -2.91 -8.76 3.39
N LEU A 74 -1.79 -8.95 4.09
CA LEU A 74 -0.73 -7.95 4.14
C LEU A 74 -0.13 -7.64 2.74
N PRO A 75 0.17 -8.62 1.87
CA PRO A 75 0.63 -8.32 0.51
C PRO A 75 -0.39 -7.48 -0.29
N ALA A 76 -1.67 -7.84 -0.22
CA ALA A 76 -2.74 -7.09 -0.87
C ALA A 76 -2.87 -5.66 -0.31
N ALA A 77 -2.77 -5.49 1.01
CA ALA A 77 -2.80 -4.19 1.66
C ALA A 77 -1.62 -3.31 1.24
N ARG A 78 -0.40 -3.84 1.24
CA ARG A 78 0.81 -3.11 0.80
C ARG A 78 0.70 -2.68 -0.67
N GLN A 79 0.24 -3.58 -1.54
CA GLN A 79 0.05 -3.28 -2.96
C GLN A 79 -0.98 -2.16 -3.16
N LEU A 80 -2.13 -2.27 -2.50
CA LEU A 80 -3.19 -1.26 -2.59
C LEU A 80 -2.71 0.08 -2.02
N LEU A 81 -1.99 0.06 -0.89
CA LEU A 81 -1.44 1.26 -0.26
C LEU A 81 -0.43 1.97 -1.17
N TYR A 82 0.44 1.22 -1.85
CA TYR A 82 1.35 1.78 -2.85
C TYR A 82 0.59 2.42 -4.01
N THR A 83 -0.42 1.75 -4.57
CA THR A 83 -1.23 2.33 -5.66
C THR A 83 -1.93 3.62 -5.24
N LEU A 84 -2.47 3.68 -4.03
CA LEU A 84 -3.09 4.89 -3.48
C LEU A 84 -2.07 6.00 -3.22
N HIS A 85 -0.85 5.64 -2.78
CA HIS A 85 0.27 6.56 -2.61
C HIS A 85 0.70 7.19 -3.94
N GLU A 86 0.89 6.38 -4.99
CA GLU A 86 1.24 6.87 -6.33
C GLU A 86 0.13 7.74 -6.92
N GLY A 87 -1.12 7.32 -6.74
CA GLY A 87 -2.31 8.07 -7.15
C GLY A 87 -2.58 9.33 -6.33
N ARG A 88 -1.75 9.64 -5.32
CA ARG A 88 -1.89 10.79 -4.41
C ARG A 88 -3.24 10.83 -3.68
N GLN A 89 -3.80 9.66 -3.38
CA GLN A 89 -5.10 9.53 -2.73
C GLN A 89 -4.95 9.40 -1.21
N LEU A 90 -4.49 10.46 -0.52
CA LEU A 90 -4.19 10.38 0.92
C LEU A 90 -5.38 9.90 1.76
N SER A 91 -6.58 10.43 1.53
CA SER A 91 -7.79 10.02 2.27
C SER A 91 -8.03 8.50 2.19
N ASN A 92 -7.89 7.94 0.99
CA ASN A 92 -8.04 6.51 0.74
C ASN A 92 -6.89 5.69 1.34
N ALA A 93 -5.66 6.20 1.33
CA ALA A 93 -4.52 5.58 1.99
C ALA A 93 -4.69 5.52 3.52
N VAL A 94 -5.20 6.60 4.13
CA VAL A 94 -5.54 6.66 5.56
C VAL A 94 -6.69 5.70 5.89
N LEU A 95 -7.73 5.65 5.05
CA LEU A 95 -8.83 4.69 5.20
C LEU A 95 -8.30 3.26 5.18
N LEU A 96 -7.45 2.92 4.20
CA LEU A 96 -6.84 1.59 4.12
C LEU A 96 -6.01 1.27 5.37
N ALA A 97 -5.20 2.22 5.83
CA ALA A 97 -4.44 2.11 7.07
C ALA A 97 -5.33 1.80 8.28
N ALA A 98 -6.51 2.41 8.38
CA ALA A 98 -7.47 2.13 9.44
C ALA A 98 -8.06 0.70 9.37
N LEU A 99 -8.04 0.05 8.21
CA LEU A 99 -8.48 -1.34 8.05
C LEU A 99 -7.46 -2.35 8.60
N PHE A 100 -6.18 -2.01 8.73
CA PHE A 100 -5.13 -2.94 9.18
C PHE A 100 -5.50 -3.70 10.47
N PRO A 101 -5.85 -3.02 11.59
CA PRO A 101 -6.24 -3.71 12.82
C PRO A 101 -7.54 -4.53 12.66
N LEU A 102 -8.48 -4.09 11.82
CA LEU A 102 -9.75 -4.80 11.59
C LEU A 102 -9.56 -6.15 10.88
N TYR A 103 -8.47 -6.26 10.12
CA TYR A 103 -8.05 -7.48 9.42
C TYR A 103 -6.93 -8.23 10.15
N ASN A 104 -6.60 -7.85 11.39
CA ASN A 104 -5.48 -8.41 12.16
C ASN A 104 -4.13 -8.35 11.42
N LEU A 105 -3.94 -7.32 10.60
CA LEU A 105 -2.65 -7.04 9.97
C LEU A 105 -1.70 -6.40 10.99
N PRO A 106 -0.37 -6.50 10.78
CA PRO A 106 0.60 -5.79 11.62
C PRO A 106 0.26 -4.32 11.74
N ALA A 107 0.48 -3.72 12.91
CA ALA A 107 0.32 -2.27 13.04
C ALA A 107 1.26 -1.55 12.05
N LEU A 108 0.86 -0.40 11.52
CA LEU A 108 1.68 0.35 10.57
C LEU A 108 3.07 0.64 11.12
N SER A 109 3.18 0.97 12.42
CA SER A 109 4.45 1.20 13.11
C SER A 109 5.36 -0.03 13.24
N SER A 110 4.87 -1.23 12.89
CA SER A 110 5.63 -2.47 12.83
C SER A 110 5.89 -2.96 11.40
N ASP A 111 5.30 -2.31 10.39
CA ASP A 111 5.43 -2.65 8.98
C ASP A 111 6.23 -1.54 8.24
N PRO A 112 7.52 -1.75 7.91
CA PRO A 112 8.36 -0.67 7.38
C PRO A 112 7.86 -0.11 6.06
N ILE A 113 7.33 -0.97 5.18
CA ILE A 113 6.84 -0.56 3.86
C ILE A 113 5.58 0.29 4.00
N SER A 114 4.59 -0.20 4.75
CA SER A 114 3.33 0.52 4.92
C SER A 114 3.50 1.81 5.71
N CYS A 115 4.38 1.83 6.73
CA CYS A 115 4.75 3.05 7.45
C CYS A 115 5.42 4.06 6.51
N ALA A 116 6.38 3.63 5.70
CA ALA A 116 7.08 4.52 4.76
C ALA A 116 6.10 5.11 3.73
N LEU A 117 5.21 4.30 3.17
CA LEU A 117 4.21 4.76 2.19
C LEU A 117 3.26 5.78 2.80
N LEU A 118 2.67 5.49 3.96
CA LEU A 118 1.74 6.44 4.58
C LEU A 118 2.45 7.73 5.02
N MET A 119 3.61 7.62 5.66
CA MET A 119 4.38 8.79 6.09
C MET A 119 4.81 9.65 4.90
N SER A 120 5.27 9.03 3.81
CA SER A 120 5.59 9.71 2.55
C SER A 120 4.37 10.45 1.98
N ALA A 121 3.18 9.83 1.99
CA ALA A 121 1.95 10.47 1.53
C ALA A 121 1.58 11.68 2.39
N CYS A 122 1.66 11.56 3.73
CA CYS A 122 1.38 12.64 4.67
C CYS A 122 2.35 13.82 4.51
N LEU A 123 3.66 13.56 4.43
CA LEU A 123 4.68 14.59 4.23
C LEU A 123 4.49 15.34 2.91
N ARG A 124 4.19 14.59 1.84
CA ARG A 124 3.93 15.16 0.52
C ARG A 124 2.70 16.05 0.52
N GLU A 125 1.60 15.60 1.12
CA GLU A 125 0.38 16.42 1.23
C GLU A 125 0.61 17.69 2.08
N ALA A 126 1.36 17.57 3.17
CA ALA A 126 1.72 18.71 4.01
C ALA A 126 2.56 19.76 3.25
N ASN A 127 3.38 19.33 2.28
CA ASN A 127 4.18 20.23 1.43
C ASN A 127 3.35 20.90 0.33
N ILE A 128 2.37 20.20 -0.26
CA ILE A 128 1.56 20.72 -1.37
C ILE A 128 0.47 21.66 -0.87
N SER A 129 -0.29 21.20 0.12
CA SER A 129 -1.52 21.85 0.56
C SER A 129 -1.34 22.68 1.83
N GLY A 130 -0.16 22.60 2.48
CA GLY A 130 0.05 23.19 3.80
C GLY A 130 -0.83 22.58 4.89
N SER A 131 -1.34 21.35 4.68
CA SER A 131 -2.33 20.71 5.55
C SER A 131 -1.76 20.37 6.92
N ASP A 132 -2.18 21.09 7.96
CA ASP A 132 -1.77 20.88 9.36
C ASP A 132 -2.06 19.44 9.85
N PRO A 133 -3.22 18.81 9.55
CA PRO A 133 -3.46 17.42 9.95
C PRO A 133 -2.46 16.43 9.34
N SER A 134 -2.13 16.58 8.06
CA SER A 134 -1.16 15.72 7.37
C SER A 134 0.23 15.88 7.96
N ARG A 135 0.63 17.12 8.29
CA ARG A 135 1.90 17.42 8.94
C ARG A 135 1.97 16.80 10.34
N ALA A 136 0.95 17.00 11.17
CA ALA A 136 0.91 16.45 12.52
C ALA A 136 1.00 14.93 12.55
N VAL A 137 0.32 14.24 11.61
CA VAL A 137 0.44 12.78 11.47
C VAL A 137 1.85 12.38 11.07
N ALA A 138 2.45 13.05 10.08
CA ALA A 138 3.81 12.75 9.66
C ALA A 138 4.82 12.94 10.80
N GLU A 139 4.77 14.07 11.51
CA GLU A 139 5.64 14.38 12.65
C GLU A 139 5.52 13.36 13.78
N THR A 140 4.29 12.92 14.07
CA THR A 140 4.02 11.86 15.07
C THR A 140 4.64 10.52 14.64
N LEU A 141 4.67 10.24 13.34
CA LEU A 141 5.24 9.00 12.81
C LEU A 141 6.77 9.03 12.66
N LEU A 142 7.42 10.20 12.66
CA LEU A 142 8.87 10.31 12.42
C LEU A 142 9.71 9.51 13.42
N SER A 143 9.48 9.70 14.73
CA SER A 143 10.27 9.00 15.75
C SER A 143 10.03 7.48 15.75
N PRO A 144 8.78 6.98 15.75
CA PRO A 144 8.50 5.55 15.57
C PRO A 144 9.12 4.98 14.29
N PHE A 145 9.06 5.71 13.17
CA PHE A 145 9.61 5.25 11.91
C PHE A 145 11.14 5.19 11.91
N LYS A 146 11.81 6.16 12.53
CA LYS A 146 13.27 6.13 12.72
C LYS A 146 13.71 4.91 13.54
N GLN A 147 12.95 4.58 14.60
CA GLN A 147 13.19 3.36 15.39
C GLN A 147 12.94 2.10 14.57
N LEU A 148 11.84 2.03 13.83
CA LEU A 148 11.50 0.90 12.96
C LEU A 148 12.59 0.65 11.91
N LEU A 149 13.09 1.69 11.26
CA LEU A 149 14.15 1.59 10.27
C LEU A 149 15.48 1.11 10.85
N SER A 150 15.78 1.42 12.11
CA SER A 150 17.01 0.96 12.75
C SER A 150 17.06 -0.58 12.88
N GLY A 151 15.89 -1.21 13.03
CA GLY A 151 15.74 -2.67 13.07
C GLY A 151 15.42 -3.30 11.71
N THR A 152 15.15 -2.50 10.67
CA THR A 152 14.77 -3.00 9.35
C THR A 152 16.01 -3.27 8.49
N PRO A 153 16.22 -4.50 7.99
CA PRO A 153 17.31 -4.81 7.07
C PRO A 153 17.25 -3.93 5.82
N THR A 154 18.42 -3.68 5.24
CA THR A 154 18.51 -2.97 3.95
C THR A 154 17.75 -3.71 2.86
N MET A 155 17.04 -2.99 2.01
CA MET A 155 16.20 -3.57 0.95
C MET A 155 16.73 -3.16 -0.44
N PRO A 156 17.75 -3.84 -0.99
CA PRO A 156 18.24 -3.54 -2.32
C PRO A 156 17.16 -3.76 -3.38
N VAL A 157 17.24 -2.99 -4.47
CA VAL A 157 16.40 -3.14 -5.66
C VAL A 157 17.26 -3.76 -6.78
N PRO A 158 17.11 -5.07 -7.07
CA PRO A 158 17.82 -5.70 -8.18
C PRO A 158 17.39 -5.10 -9.51
N VAL A 159 18.36 -4.91 -10.41
CA VAL A 159 18.10 -4.39 -11.76
C VAL A 159 17.33 -5.44 -12.56
N GLY A 160 16.20 -5.04 -13.15
CA GLY A 160 15.45 -5.86 -14.12
C GLY A 160 14.55 -6.93 -13.53
N ASP A 161 14.40 -7.04 -12.20
CA ASP A 161 13.56 -8.06 -11.59
C ASP A 161 12.27 -7.47 -10.99
N ASN A 162 11.15 -7.76 -11.67
CA ASN A 162 9.83 -7.30 -11.25
C ASN A 162 9.30 -7.98 -9.98
N ARG A 163 9.96 -9.03 -9.46
CA ARG A 163 9.53 -9.74 -8.24
C ARG A 163 9.81 -8.93 -6.95
N PHE A 164 10.70 -7.93 -7.01
CA PHE A 164 11.04 -7.08 -5.86
C PHE A 164 10.19 -5.81 -5.82
N LEU A 165 8.87 -5.98 -5.92
CA LEU A 165 7.91 -4.87 -5.84
C LEU A 165 8.07 -4.09 -4.53
N GLU A 166 8.14 -4.80 -3.41
CA GLU A 166 8.24 -4.17 -2.08
C GLU A 166 9.50 -3.32 -1.91
N SER A 167 10.66 -3.79 -2.40
CA SER A 167 11.89 -2.99 -2.37
C SER A 167 11.78 -1.72 -3.22
N ARG A 168 11.07 -1.77 -4.35
CA ARG A 168 10.81 -0.60 -5.19
C ARG A 168 9.88 0.39 -4.49
N TRP A 169 8.77 -0.10 -3.94
CA TRP A 169 7.83 0.72 -3.17
C TRP A 169 8.51 1.40 -1.99
N MET A 170 9.37 0.65 -1.27
CA MET A 170 10.17 1.19 -0.18
C MET A 170 11.16 2.26 -0.68
N LYS A 171 11.85 2.01 -1.79
CA LYS A 171 12.73 3.01 -2.43
C LYS A 171 11.98 4.31 -2.75
N ASP A 172 10.85 4.21 -3.43
CA ASP A 172 10.09 5.39 -3.88
C ASP A 172 9.56 6.19 -2.69
N ALA A 173 9.05 5.50 -1.66
CA ALA A 173 8.63 6.12 -0.41
C ALA A 173 9.80 6.82 0.30
N MET A 174 10.94 6.14 0.45
CA MET A 174 12.11 6.67 1.15
C MET A 174 12.74 7.87 0.45
N LEU A 175 12.81 7.85 -0.89
CA LEU A 175 13.28 9.00 -1.66
C LEU A 175 12.32 10.19 -1.50
N SER A 176 11.01 9.95 -1.51
CA SER A 176 10.01 11.01 -1.27
C SER A 176 10.05 11.56 0.16
N ILE A 177 10.33 10.72 1.16
CA ILE A 177 10.53 11.15 2.56
C ILE A 177 11.78 12.01 2.66
N LEU A 178 12.91 11.56 2.08
CA LEU A 178 14.16 12.30 2.08
C LEU A 178 13.98 13.71 1.51
N ASP A 179 13.36 13.80 0.33
CA ASP A 179 13.06 15.07 -0.33
C ASP A 179 12.19 15.99 0.54
N SER A 180 11.13 15.43 1.13
CA SER A 180 10.22 16.19 1.99
C SER A 180 10.91 16.72 3.25
N LEU A 181 11.74 15.91 3.91
CA LEU A 181 12.46 16.32 5.12
C LEU A 181 13.51 17.38 4.82
N VAL A 182 14.24 17.25 3.71
CA VAL A 182 15.22 18.26 3.27
C VAL A 182 14.51 19.59 2.97
N THR A 183 13.37 19.54 2.27
CA THR A 183 12.55 20.71 1.95
C THR A 183 12.05 21.43 3.22
N GLN A 184 11.70 20.68 4.26
CA GLN A 184 11.24 21.21 5.55
C GLN A 184 12.39 21.61 6.50
N GLY A 185 13.65 21.43 6.10
CA GLY A 185 14.81 21.74 6.96
C GLY A 185 15.02 20.78 8.13
N HIS A 186 14.40 19.59 8.10
CA HIS A 186 14.58 18.56 9.12
C HIS A 186 15.85 17.73 8.90
N ASP A 187 16.36 17.12 9.97
CA ASP A 187 17.45 16.14 9.87
C ASP A 187 17.00 14.89 9.09
N ALA A 188 17.58 14.72 7.90
CA ALA A 188 17.35 13.59 7.01
C ALA A 188 18.57 12.65 6.89
N SER A 189 19.59 12.80 7.75
CA SER A 189 20.82 11.97 7.72
C SER A 189 20.51 10.48 7.82
N TRP A 190 19.63 10.09 8.73
CA TRP A 190 19.23 8.71 8.95
C TRP A 190 18.51 8.07 7.75
N VAL A 191 17.67 8.82 7.03
CA VAL A 191 17.04 8.35 5.77
C VAL A 191 18.12 8.16 4.72
N ARG A 192 19.00 9.16 4.57
CA ARG A 192 20.09 9.15 3.60
C ARG A 192 21.01 7.95 3.80
N ASP A 193 21.40 7.69 5.04
CA ASP A 193 22.25 6.56 5.40
C ASP A 193 21.56 5.23 5.12
N TRP A 194 20.28 5.09 5.45
CA TRP A 194 19.53 3.86 5.17
C TRP A 194 19.39 3.62 3.65
N CYS A 195 19.05 4.66 2.88
CA CYS A 195 18.99 4.60 1.42
C CYS A 195 20.35 4.23 0.80
N HIS A 196 21.44 4.80 1.32
CA HIS A 196 22.79 4.49 0.86
C HIS A 196 23.16 3.03 1.11
N ARG A 197 22.91 2.52 2.33
CA ARG A 197 23.14 1.10 2.65
C ARG A 197 22.26 0.15 1.84
N SER A 198 21.06 0.58 1.45
CA SER A 198 20.17 -0.16 0.55
C SER A 198 20.54 -0.03 -0.93
N GLY A 199 21.61 0.70 -1.27
CA GLY A 199 22.08 0.86 -2.65
C GLY A 199 21.17 1.74 -3.52
N TYR A 200 20.41 2.66 -2.91
CA TYR A 200 19.54 3.56 -3.67
C TYR A 200 20.37 4.70 -4.24
N ASN A 201 20.27 4.91 -5.56
CA ASN A 201 20.85 6.08 -6.20
C ASN A 201 20.09 7.34 -5.76
N LEU A 202 20.72 8.15 -4.92
CA LEU A 202 20.18 9.42 -4.42
C LEU A 202 20.31 10.57 -5.42
N SER A 203 20.81 10.29 -6.63
CA SER A 203 21.23 11.26 -7.64
C SER A 203 20.15 11.68 -8.64
N SER A 204 18.86 11.46 -8.35
CA SER A 204 17.78 11.89 -9.26
C SER A 204 16.54 12.37 -8.51
N ASN A 205 16.48 13.68 -8.26
CA ASN A 205 15.29 14.54 -8.38
C ASN A 205 15.68 15.96 -7.96
N VAL A 206 16.51 16.60 -8.78
CA VAL A 206 16.56 18.07 -8.90
C VAL A 206 16.41 18.32 -10.40
N GLY A 207 15.18 18.58 -10.82
CA GLY A 207 14.78 18.88 -12.19
C GLY A 207 13.38 19.48 -12.17
#